data_AF-A0A2L2YTW1-F1
#
_entry.id   AF-A0A2L2YTW1-F1
#
_cell.length_a   1.000
_cell.length_b   1.000
_cell.length_c   1.000
_cell.angle_alpha   90.00
_cell.angle_beta   90.00
_cell.angle_gamma   90.00
#
_symmetry.space_group_name_H-M   'P 1'
#
loop_
_entity.id
_entity.type
_entity.pdbx_description
1 polymer ?
#
loop_
_entity_poly.entity_id
_entity_poly.type
_entity_poly.pdbx_seq_one_letter_code
_entity_poly.pdbx_strand_id
1 'polypeptide(L)'
;LRGKLIEFKIDVAYMTDLFEKLNSVNLQLQVDELNLITTKSIISFWNKIISWELNFGQNEFSEFPILSDLKKNGGLSSNDTQEYCQLLELLHMNFSDCFKDVLLSLEVPQWVMNPFVNIETAEVQIQRELIEPSTYEPLKW
;
A
#
# COMPACT_ATOMS: atom_id res chain seq x y z
N LEU A 1 -24.02 -26.62 -12.28
CA LEU A 1 -22.95 -26.09 -13.15
C LEU A 1 -22.85 -24.56 -13.09
N ARG A 2 -23.94 -23.82 -13.40
CA ARG A 2 -23.91 -22.34 -13.45
C ARG A 2 -23.52 -21.65 -12.14
N GLY A 3 -24.01 -22.11 -10.98
CA GLY A 3 -23.63 -21.56 -9.66
C GLY A 3 -22.13 -21.66 -9.37
N LYS A 4 -21.56 -22.86 -9.49
CA LYS A 4 -20.11 -23.10 -9.35
C LYS A 4 -19.25 -22.25 -10.31
N LEU A 5 -19.76 -21.97 -11.51
CA LEU A 5 -19.06 -21.12 -12.47
C LEU A 5 -19.07 -19.64 -12.07
N ILE A 6 -20.11 -19.21 -11.35
CA ILE A 6 -20.23 -17.84 -10.81
C ILE A 6 -19.30 -17.68 -9.61
N GLU A 7 -19.30 -18.62 -8.67
CA GLU A 7 -18.36 -18.65 -7.53
C GLU A 7 -16.90 -18.56 -8.02
N PHE A 8 -16.51 -19.46 -8.94
CA PHE A 8 -15.16 -19.44 -9.52
C PHE A 8 -14.79 -18.11 -10.18
N LYS A 9 -15.75 -17.43 -10.81
CA LYS A 9 -15.51 -16.14 -11.46
C LYS A 9 -15.21 -15.04 -10.44
N ILE A 10 -15.88 -15.05 -9.30
CA ILE A 10 -15.72 -14.04 -8.25
C ILE A 10 -14.37 -14.25 -7.55
N ASP A 11 -14.02 -15.50 -7.27
CA ASP A 11 -12.72 -15.85 -6.69
C ASP A 11 -11.57 -15.39 -7.60
N VAL A 12 -11.67 -15.65 -8.91
CA VAL A 12 -10.68 -15.19 -9.88
C VAL A 12 -10.60 -13.67 -9.93
N ALA A 13 -11.73 -12.96 -9.84
CA ALA A 13 -11.72 -11.49 -9.82
C ALA A 13 -11.02 -10.94 -8.59
N TYR A 14 -11.38 -11.43 -7.40
CA TYR A 14 -10.71 -11.05 -6.14
C TYR A 14 -9.21 -11.31 -6.23
N MET A 15 -8.83 -12.52 -6.65
CA MET A 15 -7.42 -12.91 -6.76
C MET A 15 -6.68 -12.04 -7.79
N THR A 16 -7.29 -11.74 -8.93
CA THR A 16 -6.66 -10.88 -9.96
C THR A 16 -6.35 -9.50 -9.41
N ASP A 17 -7.33 -8.86 -8.76
CA ASP A 17 -7.14 -7.54 -8.13
C ASP A 17 -6.08 -7.59 -7.02
N LEU A 18 -6.07 -8.65 -6.19
CA LEU A 18 -5.11 -8.81 -5.10
C LEU A 18 -3.68 -9.03 -5.61
N PHE A 19 -3.51 -9.94 -6.57
CA PHE A 19 -2.20 -10.28 -7.12
C PHE A 19 -1.58 -9.12 -7.88
N GLU A 20 -2.37 -8.26 -8.54
CA GLU A 20 -1.85 -7.03 -9.13
C GLU A 20 -1.18 -6.14 -8.08
N LYS A 21 -1.82 -5.99 -6.91
CA LYS A 21 -1.28 -5.17 -5.80
C LYS A 21 -0.05 -5.81 -5.16
N LEU A 22 -0.07 -7.13 -4.95
CA LEU A 22 1.10 -7.88 -4.47
C LEU A 22 2.27 -7.74 -5.45
N ASN A 23 2.00 -7.85 -6.75
CA ASN A 23 3.03 -7.74 -7.76
C ASN A 23 3.65 -6.34 -7.80
N SER A 24 2.85 -5.28 -7.58
CA SER A 24 3.36 -3.91 -7.47
C SER A 24 4.41 -3.75 -6.38
N VAL A 25 4.21 -4.37 -5.22
CA VAL A 25 5.20 -4.37 -4.13
C VAL A 25 6.36 -5.30 -4.45
N ASN A 26 6.09 -6.49 -4.97
CA ASN A 26 7.12 -7.45 -5.36
C ASN A 26 8.14 -6.85 -6.35
N LEU A 27 7.67 -6.10 -7.35
CA LEU A 27 8.55 -5.40 -8.30
C LEU A 27 9.44 -4.35 -7.63
N GLN A 28 8.92 -3.65 -6.62
CA GLN A 28 9.71 -2.66 -5.87
C GLN A 28 10.77 -3.34 -4.99
N LEU A 29 10.47 -4.54 -4.48
CA LEU A 29 11.41 -5.34 -3.68
C LEU A 29 12.52 -6.01 -4.49
N GLN A 30 12.34 -6.16 -5.81
CA GLN A 30 13.35 -6.73 -6.71
C GLN A 30 14.47 -5.76 -7.08
N VAL A 31 14.39 -4.49 -6.66
CA VAL A 31 15.47 -3.52 -6.85
C VAL A 31 16.63 -3.87 -5.91
N ASP A 32 17.87 -3.88 -6.43
CA ASP A 32 19.08 -4.48 -5.81
C ASP A 32 19.36 -4.11 -4.35
N GLU A 33 18.96 -2.91 -3.90
CA GLU A 33 19.15 -2.49 -2.51
C GLU A 33 17.84 -2.00 -1.89
N LEU A 34 17.52 -2.58 -0.71
CA LEU A 34 16.49 -2.09 0.18
C LEU A 34 16.86 -0.67 0.61
N ASN A 35 16.07 0.30 0.18
CA ASN A 35 16.22 1.69 0.52
C ASN A 35 14.94 2.20 1.21
N LEU A 36 14.95 3.49 1.49
CA LEU A 36 13.87 4.16 2.20
C LEU A 36 12.53 4.12 1.46
N ILE A 37 12.57 4.14 0.12
CA ILE A 37 11.40 4.04 -0.75
C ILE A 37 10.82 2.63 -0.65
N THR A 38 11.64 1.59 -0.77
CA THR A 38 11.18 0.19 -0.67
C THR A 38 10.64 -0.13 0.72
N THR A 39 11.28 0.37 1.78
CA THR A 39 10.77 0.27 3.16
C THR A 39 9.40 0.92 3.31
N LYS A 40 9.25 2.16 2.81
CA LYS A 40 7.97 2.86 2.84
C LYS A 40 6.88 2.08 2.11
N SER A 41 7.21 1.45 0.98
CA SER A 41 6.26 0.63 0.23
C SER A 41 5.83 -0.63 0.97
N ILE A 42 6.74 -1.33 1.67
CA ILE A 42 6.41 -2.46 2.55
C ILE A 42 5.43 -2.00 3.64
N ILE A 43 5.78 -0.95 4.39
CA ILE A 43 4.95 -0.42 5.48
C ILE A 43 3.59 0.07 4.94
N SER A 44 3.58 0.76 3.81
CA SER A 44 2.35 1.24 3.19
C SER A 44 1.45 0.10 2.73
N PHE A 45 2.02 -0.97 2.17
CA PHE A 45 1.23 -2.12 1.73
C PHE A 45 0.63 -2.86 2.91
N TRP A 46 1.42 -3.07 3.96
CA TRP A 46 0.95 -3.66 5.21
C TRP A 46 -0.27 -2.92 5.77
N ASN A 47 -0.19 -1.59 5.87
CA ASN A 47 -1.32 -0.75 6.30
C ASN A 47 -2.51 -0.77 5.32
N LYS A 48 -2.25 -0.90 4.01
CA LYS A 48 -3.32 -1.00 3.01
C LYS A 48 -4.15 -2.27 3.16
N ILE A 49 -3.55 -3.39 3.58
CA ILE A 49 -4.30 -4.64 3.81
C ILE A 49 -5.38 -4.41 4.89
N ILE A 50 -5.02 -3.75 6.00
CA ILE A 50 -5.98 -3.36 7.05
C ILE A 50 -7.09 -2.47 6.48
N SER A 51 -6.72 -1.48 5.66
CA SER A 51 -7.69 -0.59 5.02
C SER A 51 -8.66 -1.36 4.11
N TRP A 52 -8.20 -2.36 3.37
CA TRP A 52 -9.05 -3.17 2.51
C TRP A 52 -10.01 -4.04 3.31
N GLU A 53 -9.56 -4.61 4.44
CA GLU A 53 -10.42 -5.36 5.36
C GLU A 53 -11.57 -4.48 5.90
N LEU A 54 -11.25 -3.27 6.35
CA LEU A 54 -12.25 -2.28 6.80
C LEU A 54 -13.23 -1.90 5.69
N ASN A 55 -12.72 -1.66 4.49
CA ASN A 55 -13.55 -1.33 3.33
C ASN A 55 -14.47 -2.49 2.96
N PHE A 56 -13.98 -3.73 2.95
CA PHE A 56 -14.79 -4.92 2.67
C PHE A 56 -15.89 -5.09 3.71
N GLY A 57 -15.60 -4.85 5.00
CA GLY A 57 -16.61 -4.82 6.07
C GLY A 57 -17.69 -3.76 5.87
N GLN A 58 -17.35 -2.62 5.25
CA GLN A 58 -18.30 -1.57 4.84
C GLN A 58 -18.92 -1.83 3.46
N ASN A 59 -18.66 -2.99 2.86
CA ASN A 59 -19.12 -3.35 1.53
C ASN A 59 -18.61 -2.34 0.48
N GLU A 60 -17.39 -1.83 0.62
CA GLU A 60 -16.71 -0.93 -0.31
C GLU A 60 -15.53 -1.65 -0.99
N PHE A 61 -15.51 -1.63 -2.33
CA PHE A 61 -14.55 -2.37 -3.14
C PHE A 61 -13.87 -1.46 -4.18
N SER A 62 -13.82 -0.15 -3.93
CA SER A 62 -13.27 0.85 -4.87
C SER A 62 -11.83 0.54 -5.30
N GLU A 63 -11.01 0.02 -4.39
CA GLU A 63 -9.63 -0.42 -4.64
C GLU A 63 -9.54 -1.75 -5.40
N PHE A 64 -10.63 -2.51 -5.54
CA PHE A 64 -10.70 -3.82 -6.22
C PHE A 64 -11.64 -3.70 -7.44
N PRO A 65 -11.18 -3.10 -8.55
CA PRO A 65 -12.05 -2.71 -9.66
C PRO A 65 -12.76 -3.89 -10.31
N ILE A 66 -12.07 -5.03 -10.52
CA ILE A 66 -12.67 -6.20 -11.17
C ILE A 66 -13.75 -6.80 -10.26
N LEU A 67 -13.45 -6.93 -8.97
CA LEU A 67 -14.41 -7.43 -7.97
C LEU A 67 -15.59 -6.47 -7.79
N SER A 68 -15.34 -5.16 -7.76
CA SER A 68 -16.36 -4.10 -7.67
C SER A 68 -17.34 -4.16 -8.82
N ASP A 69 -16.86 -4.41 -10.04
CA ASP A 69 -17.71 -4.55 -11.21
C ASP A 69 -18.55 -5.84 -11.17
N LEU A 70 -18.01 -6.96 -10.68
CA LEU A 70 -18.80 -8.17 -10.48
C LEU A 70 -19.84 -8.02 -9.38
N LYS A 71 -19.51 -7.30 -8.31
CA LYS A 71 -20.46 -6.98 -7.25
C LYS A 71 -21.65 -6.17 -7.77
N LYS A 72 -21.43 -5.15 -8.61
CA LYS A 72 -22.53 -4.37 -9.22
C LYS A 72 -23.53 -5.26 -9.98
N ASN A 73 -23.06 -6.40 -10.50
CA ASN A 73 -23.88 -7.38 -11.20
C ASN A 73 -24.54 -8.42 -10.27
N GLY A 74 -24.48 -8.23 -8.94
CA GLY A 74 -25.09 -9.11 -7.95
C GLY A 74 -24.35 -10.44 -7.74
N GLY A 75 -23.09 -10.54 -8.16
CA GLY A 75 -22.31 -11.77 -8.01
C GLY A 75 -21.89 -12.04 -6.56
N LEU A 76 -21.56 -10.99 -5.80
CA LEU A 76 -20.88 -11.11 -4.51
C LEU A 76 -21.86 -11.30 -3.33
N SER A 77 -21.71 -12.39 -2.58
CA SER A 77 -22.47 -12.65 -1.36
C SER A 77 -21.74 -12.12 -0.10
N SER A 78 -22.47 -12.04 1.01
CA SER A 78 -21.87 -11.68 2.31
C SER A 78 -20.88 -12.75 2.81
N ASN A 79 -21.09 -14.02 2.45
CA ASN A 79 -20.20 -15.11 2.82
C ASN A 79 -18.86 -14.98 2.08
N ASP A 80 -18.90 -14.71 0.78
CA ASP A 80 -17.69 -14.48 -0.03
C ASP A 80 -16.89 -13.30 0.53
N THR A 81 -17.57 -12.22 0.90
CA THR A 81 -16.93 -11.03 1.50
C THR A 81 -16.22 -11.40 2.81
N GLN A 82 -16.84 -12.22 3.65
CA GLN A 82 -16.25 -12.68 4.90
C GLN A 82 -15.02 -13.57 4.67
N GLU A 83 -15.10 -14.50 3.71
CA GLU A 83 -13.97 -15.35 3.33
C GLU A 83 -12.79 -14.53 2.80
N TYR A 84 -13.06 -13.50 2.02
CA TYR A 84 -12.03 -12.59 1.52
C TYR A 84 -11.41 -11.73 2.63
N CYS A 85 -12.18 -11.28 3.62
CA CYS A 85 -11.63 -10.61 4.80
C CYS A 85 -10.69 -11.54 5.58
N GLN A 86 -11.07 -12.80 5.79
CA GLN A 86 -10.21 -13.80 6.46
C GLN A 86 -8.91 -14.05 5.69
N LEU A 87 -8.98 -14.05 4.35
CA LEU A 87 -7.80 -14.19 3.52
C LEU A 87 -6.89 -12.95 3.60
N LEU A 88 -7.46 -11.74 3.66
CA LEU A 88 -6.70 -10.51 3.90
C LEU A 88 -6.05 -10.51 5.29
N GLU A 89 -6.75 -10.99 6.32
CA GLU A 89 -6.19 -11.14 7.68
C GLU A 89 -5.00 -12.11 7.68
N LEU A 90 -5.14 -13.27 7.04
CA LEU A 90 -4.04 -14.22 6.90
C LEU A 90 -2.87 -13.63 6.11
N LEU A 91 -3.16 -12.91 5.02
CA LEU A 91 -2.13 -12.21 4.25
C LEU A 91 -1.42 -11.16 5.09
N HIS A 92 -2.15 -10.37 5.89
CA HIS A 92 -1.58 -9.36 6.77
C HIS A 92 -0.63 -9.96 7.80
N MET A 93 -1.03 -11.07 8.43
CA MET A 93 -0.20 -11.80 9.39
C MET A 93 1.07 -12.37 8.74
N ASN A 94 0.92 -13.04 7.60
CA ASN A 94 2.07 -13.60 6.86
C ASN A 94 3.01 -12.49 6.35
N PHE A 95 2.47 -11.37 5.88
CA PHE A 95 3.26 -10.24 5.43
C PHE A 95 4.03 -9.60 6.59
N SER A 96 3.38 -9.42 7.74
CA SER A 96 4.05 -8.99 8.97
C SER A 96 5.18 -9.94 9.33
N ASP A 97 4.94 -11.24 9.20
CA ASP A 97 5.94 -12.25 9.50
C ASP A 97 7.15 -12.24 8.55
N CYS A 98 6.94 -12.00 7.26
CA CYS A 98 8.01 -11.88 6.27
C CYS A 98 8.83 -10.59 6.42
N PHE A 99 8.23 -9.51 6.91
CA PHE A 99 8.84 -8.18 6.96
C PHE A 99 9.02 -7.64 8.40
N LYS A 100 9.05 -8.52 9.42
CA LYS A 100 9.19 -8.13 10.84
C LYS A 100 10.31 -7.14 11.06
N ASP A 101 11.49 -7.39 10.48
CA ASP A 101 12.65 -6.53 10.67
C ASP A 101 12.40 -5.12 10.14
N VAL A 102 11.72 -4.99 9.00
CA VAL A 102 11.36 -3.68 8.42
C VAL A 102 10.28 -3.00 9.24
N LEU A 103 9.24 -3.73 9.65
CA LEU A 103 8.08 -3.18 10.36
C LEU A 103 8.39 -2.80 11.81
N LEU A 104 9.30 -3.51 12.47
CA LEU A 104 9.66 -3.29 13.88
C LEU A 104 10.90 -2.41 14.05
N SER A 105 11.83 -2.40 13.07
CA SER A 105 13.16 -1.81 13.28
C SER A 105 13.37 -0.47 12.56
N LEU A 106 12.56 -0.12 11.55
CA LEU A 106 12.70 1.14 10.83
C LEU A 106 11.77 2.21 11.40
N GLU A 107 12.26 2.96 12.39
CA GLU A 107 11.75 4.30 12.65
C GLU A 107 12.17 5.21 11.49
N VAL A 108 11.32 5.34 10.48
CA VAL A 108 11.54 6.31 9.40
C VAL A 108 11.43 7.72 10.00
N PRO A 109 12.51 8.51 10.04
CA PRO A 109 12.46 9.85 10.62
C PRO A 109 11.43 10.72 9.88
N GLN A 110 10.67 11.56 10.59
CA GLN A 110 9.66 12.42 9.97
C GLN A 110 10.21 13.29 8.84
N TRP A 111 11.47 13.74 8.93
CA TRP A 111 12.10 14.56 7.89
C TRP A 111 12.23 13.83 6.54
N VAL A 112 12.26 12.49 6.54
CA VAL A 112 12.24 11.70 5.30
C VAL A 112 10.88 11.80 4.60
N MET A 113 9.80 11.80 5.39
CA MET A 113 8.44 11.88 4.89
C MET A 113 8.07 13.31 4.51
N ASN A 114 8.58 14.28 5.26
CA ASN A 114 8.46 15.70 5.02
C ASN A 114 9.80 16.40 5.33
N PRO A 115 10.66 16.68 4.33
CA PRO A 115 11.96 17.33 4.55
C PRO A 115 11.85 18.74 5.14
N PHE A 116 10.65 19.33 5.11
CA PHE A 116 10.35 20.64 5.67
C PHE A 116 9.67 20.59 7.05
N VAL A 117 9.59 19.41 7.70
CA VAL A 117 8.88 19.26 8.99
C VAL A 117 9.41 20.19 10.08
N ASN A 118 10.71 20.51 10.07
CA ASN A 118 11.34 21.45 11.00
C ASN A 118 11.34 22.90 10.50
N ILE A 119 11.04 23.12 9.22
CA ILE A 119 11.04 24.43 8.59
C ILE A 119 9.70 25.11 8.85
N GLU A 120 8.59 24.37 8.86
CA GLU A 120 7.24 24.90 9.15
C GLU A 120 7.13 25.61 10.52
N THR A 121 7.98 25.26 11.49
CA THR A 121 8.05 25.88 12.82
C THR A 121 9.18 26.90 12.99
N ALA A 122 10.09 27.02 12.01
CA ALA A 122 11.20 27.96 12.03
C ALA A 122 10.76 29.39 11.66
N GLU A 123 11.56 30.40 12.04
CA GLU A 123 11.32 31.78 11.64
C GLU A 123 11.25 31.93 10.12
N VAL A 124 10.29 32.73 9.63
CA VAL A 124 10.00 32.96 8.19
C VAL A 124 11.24 33.37 7.38
N GLN A 125 12.22 34.00 8.00
CA GLN A 125 13.48 34.37 7.36
C GLN A 125 14.34 33.14 7.01
N ILE A 126 14.45 32.18 7.94
CA ILE A 126 15.16 30.91 7.76
C ILE A 126 14.44 30.04 6.72
N GLN A 127 13.09 30.05 6.73
CA GLN A 127 12.30 29.34 5.72
C GLN A 127 12.60 29.84 4.30
N ARG A 128 12.72 31.16 4.10
CA ARG A 128 13.03 31.74 2.79
C ARG A 128 14.44 31.40 2.30
N GLU A 129 15.44 31.50 3.17
CA GLU A 129 16.84 31.16 2.80
C GLU A 129 17.03 29.69 2.43
N LEU A 130 16.25 28.78 3.03
CA LEU A 130 16.31 27.34 2.73
C LEU A 130 15.54 26.94 1.45
N ILE A 131 14.56 27.73 1.03
CA ILE A 131 13.78 27.52 -0.20
C ILE A 131 14.51 28.10 -1.42
N GLU A 132 15.39 29.09 -1.23
CA GLU A 132 16.23 29.58 -2.31
C GLU A 132 17.15 28.46 -2.81
N PRO A 133 17.02 28.01 -4.08
CA PRO A 133 17.97 27.07 -4.62
C PRO A 133 19.32 27.77 -4.60
N SER A 134 20.25 27.26 -3.78
CA SER A 134 21.65 27.68 -3.83
C SER A 134 22.05 27.61 -5.29
N THR A 135 22.31 28.77 -5.88
CA THR A 135 22.76 28.85 -7.27
C THR A 135 24.03 28.04 -7.33
N TYR A 136 23.94 26.84 -7.93
CA TYR A 136 25.08 25.97 -8.14
C TYR A 136 26.06 26.74 -9.03
N GLU A 137 27.05 27.40 -8.44
CA GLU A 137 28.29 27.64 -9.15
C GLU A 137 28.91 26.26 -9.38
N PRO A 138 29.09 25.82 -10.64
CA PRO A 138 29.74 24.55 -10.90
C PRO A 138 31.16 24.61 -10.34
N LEU A 139 31.47 23.70 -9.42
CA LEU A 139 32.83 23.45 -8.94
C LEU A 139 33.74 23.26 -10.16
N LYS A 140 34.60 24.24 -10.41
CA LYS A 140 35.65 24.16 -11.42
C LYS A 140 36.74 23.25 -10.86
N TRP A 141 36.88 22.08 -11.47
CA TRP A 141 38.04 21.20 -11.31
C TRP A 141 39.23 21.76 -12.11
#